data_AF-A0A1G9X3Z0-F1
#
_entry.id   AF-A0A1G9X3Z0-F1
#
_cell.length_a   1.000
_cell.length_b   1.000
_cell.length_c   1.000
_cell.angle_alpha   90.00
_cell.angle_beta   90.00
_cell.angle_gamma   90.00
#
_symmetry.space_group_name_H-M   'P 1'
#
loop_
_entity.id
_entity.type
_entity.pdbx_description
1 polymer ?
#
loop_
_entity_poly.entity_id
_entity_poly.type
_entity_poly.pdbx_seq_one_letter_code
_entity_poly.pdbx_strand_id
1 'polypeptide(L)'
;MSKKKTQKNKTQPLIDISVDGFDPLGLKSVGEISKKSVEFGLDAAREFLKLTCKPLLEELGLVMRDQFTSWKLNNIIKLLEKAKGKMHYDLENEKLVLDPRVAYQIIDHASVITNDTLQDMWAGLFASSCRTYEEDENILFIELLKRLTSSQVKLLNHLCLLSPKTINLNEFAQARDSGMITLGAIKIKPNEILAIMETDSMLKAETECTALESLGLLTLVGQRNMFVSFLQNMSSSQLGVKPTLLAISLYVKCQGSPHSPYNYFMKDLQSFYHSFIKEVIKIEENETLEFLDQEVQYAKQFDGDLVYNQKKLGFKDPSWRTLTVDELTKRLRAIVVFKNFTKLNDSYVIEVDKVNLGTFNYLDGFKSN
;
A
#
# COMPACT_ATOMS: atom_id res chain seq x y z
N MET A 1 -8.90 109.90 -0.61
CA MET A 1 -8.89 109.04 0.59
C MET A 1 -9.52 107.70 0.19
N SER A 2 -9.08 106.49 0.51
CA SER A 2 -8.04 105.89 1.33
C SER A 2 -7.96 104.43 0.81
N LYS A 3 -6.80 103.92 0.39
CA LYS A 3 -5.92 103.03 1.17
C LYS A 3 -6.63 101.95 2.03
N LYS A 4 -6.11 100.72 1.83
CA LYS A 4 -5.81 99.68 2.84
C LYS A 4 -7.01 98.85 3.36
N LYS A 5 -6.89 97.59 3.82
CA LYS A 5 -5.87 96.52 3.86
C LYS A 5 -6.46 95.47 4.83
N THR A 6 -6.04 94.20 4.72
CA THR A 6 -5.96 93.18 5.80
C THR A 6 -7.29 92.65 6.40
N GLN A 7 -7.45 91.44 6.96
CA GLN A 7 -6.86 90.08 7.01
C GLN A 7 -7.42 89.45 8.31
N LYS A 8 -7.50 88.09 8.37
CA LYS A 8 -7.67 87.22 9.56
C LYS A 8 -9.12 87.03 10.07
N ASN A 9 -9.58 85.86 10.52
CA ASN A 9 -8.90 84.61 10.86
C ASN A 9 -9.89 83.43 11.00
N LYS A 10 -9.39 82.23 10.65
CA LYS A 10 -9.54 80.91 11.31
C LYS A 10 -10.94 80.33 11.62
N THR A 11 -11.20 79.18 11.00
CA THR A 11 -11.32 77.88 11.70
C THR A 11 -11.14 76.71 10.73
N GLN A 12 -10.16 75.85 11.01
CA GLN A 12 -10.07 74.42 10.65
C GLN A 12 -9.84 73.69 11.99
N PRO A 13 -9.99 72.35 12.11
CA PRO A 13 -10.16 71.33 11.06
C PRO A 13 -11.26 70.29 11.38
N LEU A 14 -11.45 69.26 10.54
CA LEU A 14 -11.32 67.85 10.97
C LEU A 14 -11.53 66.88 9.79
N ILE A 15 -10.41 66.21 9.47
CA ILE A 15 -10.26 64.88 8.85
C ILE A 15 -10.68 64.73 7.38
N ASP A 16 -9.67 64.87 6.52
CA ASP A 16 -9.61 64.18 5.23
C ASP A 16 -9.24 62.72 5.53
N ILE A 17 -10.20 61.80 5.45
CA ILE A 17 -9.92 60.36 5.60
C ILE A 17 -9.38 59.90 4.25
N SER A 18 -8.05 59.85 4.12
CA SER A 18 -7.43 59.06 3.05
C SER A 18 -7.88 57.61 3.23
N VAL A 19 -8.62 57.08 2.27
CA VAL A 19 -9.02 55.66 2.23
C VAL A 19 -7.86 54.81 1.71
N ASP A 20 -6.70 54.93 2.36
CA ASP A 20 -5.58 54.01 2.23
C ASP A 20 -5.46 53.25 3.55
N GLY A 21 -6.23 52.16 3.68
CA GLY A 21 -6.14 51.30 4.87
C GLY A 21 -7.41 50.59 5.31
N PHE A 22 -8.55 50.76 4.63
CA PHE A 22 -9.78 50.06 5.02
C PHE A 22 -9.80 48.64 4.43
N ASP A 23 -9.33 47.67 5.20
CA ASP A 23 -9.52 46.23 4.96
C ASP A 23 -10.48 45.66 6.02
N PRO A 24 -11.80 45.76 5.82
CA PRO A 24 -12.81 45.42 6.83
C PRO A 24 -12.93 43.92 7.11
N LEU A 25 -12.18 43.07 6.42
CA LEU A 25 -12.22 41.61 6.56
C LEU A 25 -10.85 41.00 6.90
N GLY A 26 -9.80 41.81 7.07
CA GLY A 26 -8.44 41.32 7.32
C GLY A 26 -7.87 40.46 6.18
N LEU A 27 -8.45 40.53 4.97
CA LEU A 27 -8.09 39.70 3.83
C LEU A 27 -6.70 40.01 3.28
N LYS A 28 -6.16 41.21 3.50
CA LYS A 28 -4.78 41.56 3.16
C LYS A 28 -3.79 40.79 4.03
N SER A 29 -4.06 40.66 5.33
CA SER A 29 -3.21 39.89 6.23
C SER A 29 -3.25 38.39 5.90
N VAL A 30 -4.42 37.85 5.56
CA VAL A 30 -4.59 36.45 5.12
C VAL A 30 -3.93 36.21 3.75
N GLY A 31 -4.03 37.17 2.84
CA GLY A 31 -3.37 37.13 1.53
C GLY A 31 -1.84 37.20 1.62
N GLU A 32 -1.29 38.01 2.53
CA GLU A 32 0.14 38.10 2.78
C GLU A 32 0.70 36.86 3.51
N ILE A 33 -0.03 36.31 4.48
CA ILE A 33 0.33 35.06 5.16
C ILE A 33 0.29 33.89 4.16
N SER A 34 -0.75 33.82 3.33
CA SER A 34 -0.86 32.81 2.27
C SER A 34 0.28 32.93 1.25
N LYS A 35 0.61 34.13 0.79
CA LYS A 35 1.75 34.35 -0.13
C LYS A 35 3.08 33.92 0.48
N LYS A 36 3.37 34.28 1.73
CA LYS A 36 4.60 33.87 2.41
C LYS A 36 4.70 32.36 2.64
N SER A 37 3.60 31.70 2.99
CA SER A 37 3.57 30.24 3.13
C SER A 37 3.80 29.53 1.79
N VAL A 38 3.23 30.06 0.69
CA VAL A 38 3.46 29.55 -0.66
C VAL A 38 4.91 29.77 -1.09
N GLU A 39 5.49 30.94 -0.83
CA GLU A 39 6.90 31.23 -1.11
C GLU A 39 7.84 30.27 -0.36
N PHE A 40 7.59 30.02 0.93
CA PHE A 40 8.39 29.08 1.71
C PHE A 40 8.26 27.64 1.21
N GLY A 41 7.04 27.16 0.98
CA GLY A 41 6.80 25.82 0.43
C GLY A 41 7.39 25.66 -0.96
N LEU A 42 7.45 26.75 -1.73
CA LEU A 42 8.03 26.77 -3.06
C LEU A 42 9.56 26.68 -3.03
N ASP A 43 10.23 27.37 -2.12
CA ASP A 43 11.67 27.23 -1.96
C ASP A 43 12.04 25.82 -1.50
N ALA A 44 11.27 25.23 -0.58
CA ALA A 44 11.43 23.83 -0.19
C ALA A 44 11.19 22.85 -1.36
N ALA A 45 10.17 23.11 -2.20
CA ALA A 45 9.91 22.33 -3.41
C ALA A 45 11.04 22.45 -4.44
N ARG A 46 11.60 23.64 -4.63
CA ARG A 46 12.74 23.88 -5.53
C ARG A 46 13.98 23.13 -5.07
N GLU A 47 14.30 23.18 -3.77
CA GLU A 47 15.41 22.42 -3.21
C GLU A 47 15.21 20.91 -3.42
N PHE A 48 14.00 20.42 -3.18
CA PHE A 48 13.69 19.01 -3.37
C PHE A 48 13.82 18.57 -4.85
N LEU A 49 13.32 19.36 -5.80
CA LEU A 49 13.48 19.07 -7.22
C LEU A 49 14.92 19.23 -7.71
N LYS A 50 15.69 20.15 -7.14
CA LYS A 50 17.12 20.28 -7.45
C LYS A 50 17.90 18.99 -7.13
N LEU A 51 17.48 18.29 -6.07
CA LEU A 51 18.06 17.01 -5.68
C LEU A 51 17.55 15.85 -6.53
N THR A 52 16.25 15.81 -6.87
CA THR A 52 15.61 14.64 -7.51
C THR A 52 15.42 14.73 -9.02
N CYS A 53 15.07 15.91 -9.57
CA CYS A 53 14.76 16.10 -10.98
C CYS A 53 15.02 17.56 -11.44
N LYS A 54 16.24 17.83 -11.95
CA LYS A 54 16.62 19.17 -12.43
C LYS A 54 15.77 19.69 -13.60
N PRO A 55 15.42 18.89 -14.63
CA PRO A 55 14.58 19.40 -15.72
C PRO A 55 13.23 19.90 -15.22
N LEU A 56 12.65 19.18 -14.26
CA LEU A 56 11.37 19.54 -13.66
C LEU A 56 11.43 20.82 -12.83
N LEU A 57 12.59 21.15 -12.24
CA LEU A 57 12.82 22.43 -11.57
C LEU A 57 12.72 23.61 -12.56
N GLU A 58 13.26 23.45 -13.77
CA GLU A 58 13.18 24.48 -14.81
C GLU A 58 11.74 24.72 -15.25
N GLU A 59 10.99 23.64 -15.47
CA GLU A 59 9.56 23.70 -15.78
C GLU A 59 8.72 24.26 -14.63
N LEU A 60 9.00 23.92 -13.37
CA LEU A 60 8.33 24.58 -12.23
C LEU A 60 8.60 26.10 -12.24
N GLY A 61 9.79 26.51 -12.67
CA GLY A 61 10.15 27.91 -12.88
C GLY A 61 9.37 28.57 -14.03
N LEU A 62 9.03 27.83 -15.09
CA LEU A 62 8.19 28.30 -16.19
C LEU A 62 6.71 28.36 -15.80
N VAL A 63 6.21 27.33 -15.11
CA VAL A 63 4.85 27.27 -14.51
C VAL A 63 4.62 28.41 -13.51
N MET A 64 5.68 28.94 -12.90
CA MET A 64 5.62 30.15 -12.06
C MET A 64 5.49 31.45 -12.86
N ARG A 65 6.07 31.50 -14.07
CA ARG A 65 6.01 32.67 -14.95
C ARG A 65 4.69 32.73 -15.71
N ASP A 66 4.21 31.58 -16.16
CA ASP A 66 2.88 31.43 -16.70
C ASP A 66 1.89 31.56 -15.55
N GLN A 67 0.88 32.41 -15.69
CA GLN A 67 -0.10 32.73 -14.65
C GLN A 67 -1.05 31.54 -14.37
N PHE A 68 -0.51 30.37 -14.00
CA PHE A 68 -1.34 29.29 -13.49
C PHE A 68 -2.07 29.79 -12.25
N THR A 69 -3.33 29.35 -12.10
CA THR A 69 -4.10 29.63 -10.90
C THR A 69 -3.28 29.18 -9.69
N SER A 70 -3.09 30.08 -8.71
CA SER A 70 -2.34 29.82 -7.46
C SER A 70 -2.67 28.46 -6.83
N TRP A 71 -3.89 27.97 -7.06
CA TRP A 71 -4.35 26.63 -6.75
C TRP A 71 -3.48 25.48 -7.31
N LYS A 72 -3.11 25.46 -8.60
CA LYS A 72 -2.29 24.37 -9.17
C LYS A 72 -0.91 24.34 -8.52
N LEU A 73 -0.29 25.51 -8.37
CA LEU A 73 1.01 25.63 -7.72
C LEU A 73 0.96 25.11 -6.28
N ASN A 74 -0.09 25.47 -5.53
CA ASN A 74 -0.29 24.96 -4.18
C ASN A 74 -0.44 23.43 -4.15
N ASN A 75 -1.11 22.83 -5.14
CA ASN A 75 -1.24 21.37 -5.20
C ASN A 75 0.09 20.68 -5.54
N ILE A 76 0.93 21.29 -6.38
CA ILE A 76 2.27 20.78 -6.68
C ILE A 76 3.15 20.88 -5.43
N ILE A 77 3.13 22.00 -4.72
CA ILE A 77 3.87 22.16 -3.45
C ILE A 77 3.44 21.09 -2.46
N LYS A 78 2.13 20.93 -2.22
CA LYS A 78 1.58 19.90 -1.33
C LYS A 78 1.98 18.49 -1.74
N LEU A 79 1.95 18.18 -3.03
CA LEU A 79 2.39 16.89 -3.56
C LEU A 79 3.86 16.63 -3.20
N LEU A 80 4.73 17.61 -3.47
CA LEU A 80 6.17 17.50 -3.24
C LEU A 80 6.51 17.42 -1.75
N GLU A 81 5.82 18.18 -0.90
CA GLU A 81 5.94 18.09 0.56
C GLU A 81 5.53 16.70 1.07
N LYS A 82 4.39 16.18 0.62
CA LYS A 82 3.94 14.81 0.96
C LYS A 82 4.92 13.76 0.46
N ALA A 83 5.43 13.91 -0.77
CA ALA A 83 6.41 13.00 -1.34
C ALA A 83 7.70 13.01 -0.50
N LYS A 84 8.14 14.19 -0.07
CA LYS A 84 9.28 14.35 0.84
C LYS A 84 9.06 13.62 2.16
N GLY A 85 7.87 13.71 2.75
CA GLY A 85 7.52 12.99 3.97
C GLY A 85 7.45 11.46 3.81
N LYS A 86 7.29 10.95 2.59
CA LYS A 86 7.18 9.52 2.27
C LYS A 86 8.47 8.87 1.78
N MET A 87 9.52 9.64 1.52
CA MET A 87 10.79 9.06 1.10
C MET A 87 11.47 8.33 2.25
N HIS A 88 11.98 7.14 1.96
CA HIS A 88 12.78 6.33 2.89
C HIS A 88 14.29 6.51 2.70
N TYR A 89 14.69 7.38 1.78
CA TYR A 89 16.09 7.64 1.42
C TYR A 89 16.63 8.86 2.16
N ASP A 90 17.93 8.82 2.45
CA ASP A 90 18.64 9.99 2.92
C ASP A 90 18.96 10.91 1.73
N LEU A 91 18.19 12.01 1.63
CA LEU A 91 18.31 13.02 0.59
C LEU A 91 19.70 13.66 0.49
N GLU A 92 20.49 13.61 1.57
CA GLU A 92 21.81 14.24 1.63
C GLU A 92 22.93 13.30 1.16
N ASN A 93 22.72 11.98 1.32
CA ASN A 93 23.76 10.98 1.06
C ASN A 93 23.56 10.19 -0.24
N GLU A 94 22.32 10.08 -0.74
CA GLU A 94 22.02 9.35 -1.96
C GLU A 94 21.68 10.28 -3.14
N LYS A 95 22.34 10.08 -4.28
CA LYS A 95 21.98 10.74 -5.53
C LYS A 95 20.70 10.12 -6.07
N LEU A 96 19.56 10.63 -5.63
CA LEU A 96 18.27 10.26 -6.17
C LEU A 96 18.08 10.90 -7.54
N VAL A 97 17.76 10.07 -8.52
CA VAL A 97 17.42 10.47 -9.88
C VAL A 97 15.99 10.02 -10.13
N LEU A 98 15.16 10.96 -10.59
CA LEU A 98 13.83 10.70 -11.06
C LEU A 98 13.80 10.95 -12.57
N ASP A 99 13.37 9.94 -13.33
CA ASP A 99 13.15 10.07 -14.77
C ASP A 99 12.21 11.28 -15.04
N PRO A 100 12.65 12.28 -15.83
CA PRO A 100 11.85 13.48 -16.06
C PRO A 100 10.46 13.20 -16.64
N ARG A 101 10.32 12.20 -17.52
CA ARG A 101 9.05 11.82 -18.13
C ARG A 101 8.08 11.26 -17.09
N VAL A 102 8.56 10.49 -16.12
CA VAL A 102 7.78 10.03 -14.96
C VAL A 102 7.37 11.22 -14.10
N ALA A 103 8.32 12.10 -13.78
CA ALA A 103 8.10 13.28 -12.95
C ALA A 103 7.03 14.22 -13.52
N TYR A 104 7.11 14.51 -14.82
CA TYR A 104 6.15 15.38 -15.51
C TYR A 104 4.74 14.81 -15.48
N GLN A 105 4.59 13.52 -15.78
CA GLN A 105 3.27 12.90 -15.78
C GLN A 105 2.64 12.89 -14.39
N ILE A 106 3.43 12.68 -13.33
CA ILE A 106 2.91 12.74 -11.97
C ILE A 106 2.46 14.16 -11.62
N ILE A 107 3.32 15.17 -11.85
CA ILE A 107 3.03 16.56 -11.46
C ILE A 107 1.85 17.13 -12.24
N ASP A 108 1.80 16.91 -13.55
CA ASP A 108 0.71 17.45 -14.38
C ASP A 108 -0.65 16.95 -13.88
N HIS A 109 -0.78 15.65 -13.67
CA HIS A 109 -2.01 15.05 -13.17
C HIS A 109 -2.30 15.38 -11.71
N ALA A 110 -1.29 15.33 -10.83
CA ALA A 110 -1.48 15.65 -9.42
C ALA A 110 -1.80 17.14 -9.17
N SER A 111 -1.36 18.04 -10.05
CA SER A 111 -1.63 19.49 -9.93
C SER A 111 -3.12 19.83 -9.96
N VAL A 112 -3.95 18.97 -10.58
CA VAL A 112 -5.40 19.17 -10.72
C VAL A 112 -6.23 18.35 -9.72
N ILE A 113 -5.60 17.54 -8.87
CA ILE A 113 -6.31 16.73 -7.89
C ILE A 113 -6.69 17.56 -6.67
N THR A 114 -7.97 17.54 -6.30
CA THR A 114 -8.50 18.17 -5.07
C THR A 114 -8.61 17.20 -3.90
N ASN A 115 -8.77 15.90 -4.17
CA ASN A 115 -8.95 14.91 -3.14
C ASN A 115 -7.63 14.56 -2.45
N ASP A 116 -7.60 14.70 -1.13
CA ASP A 116 -6.38 14.54 -0.34
C ASP A 116 -5.81 13.11 -0.39
N THR A 117 -6.67 12.08 -0.37
CA THR A 117 -6.27 10.67 -0.46
C THR A 117 -5.63 10.34 -1.81
N LEU A 118 -6.21 10.83 -2.89
CA LEU A 118 -5.65 10.62 -4.23
C LEU A 118 -4.34 11.41 -4.41
N GLN A 119 -4.26 12.63 -3.89
CA GLN A 119 -3.02 13.43 -3.88
C GLN A 119 -1.92 12.72 -3.08
N ASP A 120 -2.27 12.08 -1.96
CA ASP A 120 -1.34 11.32 -1.13
C ASP A 120 -0.80 10.06 -1.85
N MET A 121 -1.62 9.40 -2.67
CA MET A 121 -1.16 8.29 -3.52
C MET A 121 -0.22 8.77 -4.63
N TRP A 122 -0.51 9.90 -5.26
CA TRP A 122 0.40 10.53 -6.23
C TRP A 122 1.73 10.92 -5.58
N ALA A 123 1.70 11.45 -4.36
CA ALA A 123 2.89 11.81 -3.61
C ALA A 123 3.78 10.61 -3.31
N GLY A 124 3.19 9.48 -2.88
CA GLY A 124 3.97 8.26 -2.68
C GLY A 124 4.46 7.66 -4.00
N LEU A 125 3.68 7.74 -5.07
CA LEU A 125 4.16 7.29 -6.39
C LEU A 125 5.36 8.13 -6.87
N PHE A 126 5.35 9.44 -6.61
CA PHE A 126 6.51 10.31 -6.84
C PHE A 126 7.72 9.84 -6.02
N ALA A 127 7.53 9.67 -4.70
CA ALA A 127 8.59 9.26 -3.79
C ALA A 127 9.20 7.89 -4.16
N SER A 128 8.38 6.90 -4.51
CA SER A 128 8.84 5.57 -4.92
C SER A 128 9.49 5.53 -6.31
N SER A 129 9.32 6.60 -7.11
CA SER A 129 9.98 6.78 -8.41
C SER A 129 11.35 7.44 -8.28
N CYS A 130 11.64 8.11 -7.16
CA CYS A 130 12.98 8.62 -6.87
C CYS A 130 13.88 7.44 -6.50
N ARG A 131 14.79 7.04 -7.38
CA ARG A 131 15.72 5.93 -7.16
C ARG A 131 17.16 6.35 -7.46
N THR A 132 18.13 5.50 -7.15
CA THR A 132 19.54 5.74 -7.50
C THR A 132 19.83 5.57 -9.00
N TYR A 133 18.88 5.07 -9.76
CA TYR A 133 18.96 4.86 -11.21
C TYR A 133 17.59 5.06 -11.87
N GLU A 134 17.59 5.41 -13.16
CA GLU A 134 16.36 5.66 -13.91
C GLU A 134 15.64 4.34 -14.25
N GLU A 135 14.39 4.21 -13.82
CA GLU A 135 13.48 3.12 -14.17
C GLU A 135 12.11 3.69 -14.54
N ASP A 136 11.45 3.06 -15.52
CA ASP A 136 10.15 3.47 -16.03
C ASP A 136 9.00 2.53 -15.61
N GLU A 137 9.25 1.58 -14.71
CA GLU A 137 8.23 0.64 -14.20
C GLU A 137 7.00 1.37 -13.64
N ASN A 138 7.22 2.54 -13.03
CA ASN A 138 6.15 3.33 -12.45
C ASN A 138 5.24 4.01 -13.48
N ILE A 139 5.58 4.02 -14.78
CA ILE A 139 4.68 4.50 -15.84
C ILE A 139 3.38 3.69 -15.87
N LEU A 140 3.44 2.37 -15.67
CA LEU A 140 2.23 1.54 -15.59
C LEU A 140 1.33 1.99 -14.44
N PHE A 141 1.90 2.27 -13.26
CA PHE A 141 1.16 2.72 -12.08
C PHE A 141 0.60 4.13 -12.25
N ILE A 142 1.32 5.01 -12.96
CA ILE A 142 0.82 6.32 -13.37
C ILE A 142 -0.46 6.16 -14.20
N GLU A 143 -0.45 5.31 -15.24
CA GLU A 143 -1.61 5.10 -16.11
C GLU A 143 -2.80 4.48 -15.35
N LEU A 144 -2.54 3.59 -14.39
CA LEU A 144 -3.58 3.05 -13.52
C LEU A 144 -4.16 4.16 -12.63
N LEU A 145 -3.32 4.93 -11.93
CA LEU A 145 -3.77 5.93 -10.98
C LEU A 145 -4.55 7.08 -11.65
N LYS A 146 -4.20 7.46 -12.89
CA LYS A 146 -4.98 8.43 -13.70
C LYS A 146 -6.43 8.02 -13.91
N ARG A 147 -6.69 6.72 -13.98
CA ARG A 147 -8.02 6.16 -14.25
C ARG A 147 -8.85 5.96 -12.99
N LEU A 148 -8.25 6.12 -11.80
CA LEU A 148 -8.93 5.89 -10.53
C LEU A 148 -9.66 7.12 -10.03
N THR A 149 -10.87 6.89 -9.51
CA THR A 149 -11.63 7.90 -8.77
C THR A 149 -11.20 7.92 -7.30
N SER A 150 -11.54 9.00 -6.59
CA SER A 150 -11.27 9.09 -5.13
C SER A 150 -11.98 7.98 -4.35
N SER A 151 -13.22 7.63 -4.70
CA SER A 151 -13.98 6.56 -4.06
C SER A 151 -13.31 5.19 -4.27
N GLN A 152 -12.81 4.93 -5.49
CA GLN A 152 -12.08 3.69 -5.80
C GLN A 152 -10.78 3.57 -5.00
N VAL A 153 -10.02 4.66 -4.92
CA VAL A 153 -8.78 4.73 -4.14
C VAL A 153 -9.03 4.44 -2.66
N LYS A 154 -10.07 5.02 -2.08
CA LYS A 154 -10.42 4.79 -0.66
C LYS A 154 -10.73 3.31 -0.42
N LEU A 155 -11.55 2.71 -1.26
CA LEU A 155 -11.86 1.28 -1.17
C LEU A 155 -10.60 0.43 -1.35
N LEU A 156 -9.77 0.73 -2.35
CA LEU A 156 -8.57 -0.05 -2.62
C LEU A 156 -7.58 0.02 -1.45
N ASN A 157 -7.29 1.21 -0.93
CA ASN A 157 -6.41 1.39 0.23
C ASN A 157 -6.93 0.62 1.44
N HIS A 158 -8.23 0.68 1.70
CA HIS A 158 -8.87 -0.05 2.79
C HIS A 158 -8.69 -1.56 2.65
N LEU A 159 -8.93 -2.10 1.44
CA LEU A 159 -8.78 -3.53 1.16
C LEU A 159 -7.31 -3.99 1.25
N CYS A 160 -6.37 -3.25 0.67
CA CYS A 160 -4.94 -3.57 0.74
C CYS A 160 -4.41 -3.57 2.18
N LEU A 161 -4.93 -2.67 3.03
CA LEU A 161 -4.53 -2.60 4.44
C LEU A 161 -5.08 -3.79 5.24
N LEU A 162 -6.37 -4.11 5.08
CA LEU A 162 -7.06 -5.09 5.94
C LEU A 162 -6.98 -6.53 5.44
N SER A 163 -6.72 -6.76 4.15
CA SER A 163 -6.65 -8.11 3.61
C SER A 163 -5.53 -8.89 4.30
N PRO A 164 -5.79 -10.12 4.80
CA PRO A 164 -4.75 -10.97 5.36
C PRO A 164 -3.65 -11.21 4.33
N LYS A 165 -2.40 -10.95 4.71
CA LYS A 165 -1.24 -11.17 3.85
C LYS A 165 -0.69 -12.56 4.12
N THR A 166 -0.47 -13.30 3.06
CA THR A 166 0.00 -14.69 3.09
C THR A 166 0.99 -14.92 1.96
N ILE A 167 1.75 -16.00 2.05
CA ILE A 167 2.60 -16.51 0.98
C ILE A 167 2.30 -17.98 0.77
N ASN A 168 2.54 -18.46 -0.45
CA ASN A 168 2.52 -19.89 -0.71
C ASN A 168 3.76 -20.51 -0.06
N LEU A 169 3.59 -21.22 1.06
CA LEU A 169 4.70 -21.87 1.76
C LEU A 169 5.43 -22.88 0.86
N ASN A 170 4.75 -23.46 -0.14
CA ASN A 170 5.41 -24.36 -1.11
C ASN A 170 6.44 -23.64 -1.98
N GLU A 171 6.24 -22.35 -2.21
CA GLU A 171 7.02 -21.50 -3.10
C GLU A 171 7.70 -20.38 -2.29
N PHE A 172 8.03 -20.61 -1.02
CA PHE A 172 8.55 -19.58 -0.11
C PHE A 172 9.72 -18.79 -0.70
N ALA A 173 10.77 -19.47 -1.17
CA ALA A 173 11.94 -18.84 -1.79
C ALA A 173 11.55 -18.03 -3.03
N GLN A 174 10.69 -18.58 -3.90
CA GLN A 174 10.19 -17.87 -5.07
C GLN A 174 9.39 -16.64 -4.67
N ALA A 175 8.53 -16.71 -3.65
CA ALA A 175 7.75 -15.58 -3.16
C ALA A 175 8.64 -14.46 -2.63
N ARG A 176 9.70 -14.80 -1.88
CA ARG A 176 10.73 -13.86 -1.42
C ARG A 176 11.45 -13.19 -2.59
N ASP A 177 11.95 -14.00 -3.52
CA ASP A 177 12.80 -13.53 -4.62
C ASP A 177 12.00 -12.74 -5.68
N SER A 178 10.77 -13.17 -5.98
CA SER A 178 9.85 -12.44 -6.87
C SER A 178 9.12 -11.28 -6.20
N GLY A 179 9.23 -11.16 -4.86
CA GLY A 179 8.58 -10.10 -4.10
C GLY A 179 7.06 -10.23 -3.99
N MET A 180 6.53 -11.43 -4.18
CA MET A 180 5.10 -11.71 -4.33
C MET A 180 4.46 -12.06 -2.99
N ILE A 181 3.23 -11.56 -2.78
CA ILE A 181 2.36 -11.97 -1.68
C ILE A 181 0.97 -12.34 -2.22
N THR A 182 0.26 -13.16 -1.47
CA THR A 182 -1.14 -13.50 -1.71
C THR A 182 -2.02 -12.84 -0.66
N LEU A 183 -3.12 -12.23 -1.10
CA LEU A 183 -4.12 -11.69 -0.20
C LEU A 183 -5.28 -12.65 0.02
N GLY A 184 -5.66 -12.78 1.28
CA GLY A 184 -6.92 -13.39 1.69
C GLY A 184 -8.11 -12.53 1.25
N ALA A 185 -9.20 -13.21 0.88
CA ALA A 185 -10.46 -12.55 0.60
C ALA A 185 -11.10 -12.03 1.89
N ILE A 186 -11.59 -10.79 1.85
CA ILE A 186 -12.33 -10.17 2.94
C ILE A 186 -13.82 -10.25 2.62
N LYS A 187 -14.63 -10.61 3.62
CA LYS A 187 -16.09 -10.48 3.54
C LYS A 187 -16.46 -9.09 4.02
N ILE A 188 -17.00 -8.27 3.13
CA ILE A 188 -17.42 -6.89 3.43
C ILE A 188 -18.86 -6.72 2.99
N LYS A 189 -19.68 -6.09 3.83
CA LYS A 189 -21.08 -5.84 3.51
C LYS A 189 -21.21 -4.65 2.55
N PRO A 190 -22.25 -4.61 1.68
CA PRO A 190 -22.45 -3.48 0.78
C PRO A 190 -22.48 -2.11 1.48
N ASN A 191 -23.12 -2.02 2.66
CA ASN A 191 -23.19 -0.76 3.42
C ASN A 191 -21.81 -0.29 3.91
N GLU A 192 -20.89 -1.21 4.22
CA GLU A 192 -19.52 -0.86 4.60
C GLU A 192 -18.76 -0.32 3.39
N ILE A 193 -18.97 -0.90 2.20
CA ILE A 193 -18.39 -0.39 0.95
C ILE A 193 -18.87 1.04 0.66
N LEU A 194 -20.17 1.29 0.81
CA LEU A 194 -20.75 2.63 0.66
C LEU A 194 -20.11 3.64 1.62
N ALA A 195 -19.93 3.24 2.88
CA ALA A 195 -19.28 4.07 3.88
C ALA A 195 -17.80 4.36 3.53
N ILE A 196 -17.03 3.35 3.14
CA ILE A 196 -15.60 3.50 2.76
C ILE A 196 -15.46 4.41 1.53
N MET A 197 -16.35 4.24 0.54
CA MET A 197 -16.35 5.01 -0.70
C MET A 197 -16.94 6.42 -0.54
N GLU A 198 -17.51 6.72 0.63
CA GLU A 198 -18.22 7.96 0.96
C GLU A 198 -19.30 8.29 -0.09
N THR A 199 -20.17 7.32 -0.34
CA THR A 199 -21.27 7.47 -1.30
C THR A 199 -22.54 6.81 -0.77
N ASP A 200 -23.65 7.52 -0.90
CA ASP A 200 -24.97 6.97 -0.56
C ASP A 200 -25.59 6.20 -1.74
N SER A 201 -25.03 6.37 -2.95
CA SER A 201 -25.52 5.73 -4.15
C SER A 201 -24.93 4.33 -4.33
N MET A 202 -25.80 3.32 -4.15
CA MET A 202 -25.47 1.91 -4.42
C MET A 202 -25.07 1.67 -5.88
N LEU A 203 -25.75 2.31 -6.83
CA LEU A 203 -25.43 2.20 -8.25
C LEU A 203 -24.04 2.77 -8.58
N LYS A 204 -23.67 3.89 -7.93
CA LYS A 204 -22.33 4.46 -8.09
C LYS A 204 -21.28 3.47 -7.58
N ALA A 205 -21.42 2.98 -6.34
CA ALA A 205 -20.48 2.02 -5.77
C ALA A 205 -20.35 0.74 -6.60
N GLU A 206 -21.47 0.21 -7.11
CA GLU A 206 -21.50 -0.92 -8.04
C GLU A 206 -20.67 -0.66 -9.30
N THR A 207 -20.89 0.49 -9.95
CA THR A 207 -20.16 0.89 -11.17
C THR A 207 -18.67 1.02 -10.91
N GLU A 208 -18.31 1.64 -9.78
CA GLU A 208 -16.91 1.86 -9.38
C GLU A 208 -16.21 0.54 -9.02
N CYS A 209 -16.90 -0.39 -8.34
CA CYS A 209 -16.37 -1.74 -8.05
C CYS A 209 -16.17 -2.55 -9.34
N THR A 210 -17.13 -2.48 -10.26
CA THR A 210 -17.03 -3.13 -11.58
C THR A 210 -15.86 -2.54 -12.38
N ALA A 211 -15.65 -1.23 -12.32
CA ALA A 211 -14.50 -0.58 -12.95
C ALA A 211 -13.17 -1.08 -12.34
N LEU A 212 -13.06 -1.17 -11.02
CA LEU A 212 -11.88 -1.74 -10.35
C LEU A 212 -11.62 -3.20 -10.73
N GLU A 213 -12.66 -4.02 -10.85
CA GLU A 213 -12.55 -5.40 -11.36
C GLU A 213 -12.05 -5.41 -12.81
N SER A 214 -12.60 -4.54 -13.67
CA SER A 214 -12.20 -4.43 -15.08
C SER A 214 -10.76 -3.94 -15.29
N LEU A 215 -10.25 -3.14 -14.36
CA LEU A 215 -8.84 -2.72 -14.30
C LEU A 215 -7.91 -3.82 -13.80
N GLY A 216 -8.45 -4.96 -13.39
CA GLY A 216 -7.68 -6.05 -12.79
C GLY A 216 -7.13 -5.69 -11.42
N LEU A 217 -7.77 -4.77 -10.68
CA LEU A 217 -7.33 -4.35 -9.33
C LEU A 217 -8.08 -5.10 -8.22
N LEU A 218 -9.30 -5.56 -8.50
CA LEU A 218 -10.09 -6.37 -7.58
C LEU A 218 -10.49 -7.71 -8.19
N THR A 219 -10.75 -8.69 -7.34
CA THR A 219 -11.31 -9.98 -7.73
C THR A 219 -12.29 -10.47 -6.68
N LEU A 220 -13.44 -10.97 -7.13
CA LEU A 220 -14.39 -11.70 -6.28
C LEU A 220 -13.94 -13.16 -6.11
N VAL A 221 -14.05 -13.67 -4.89
CA VAL A 221 -13.71 -15.05 -4.53
C VAL A 221 -14.96 -15.75 -4.02
N GLY A 222 -15.40 -16.80 -4.73
CA GLY A 222 -16.58 -17.59 -4.40
C GLY A 222 -17.38 -17.97 -5.65
N GLN A 223 -18.53 -18.63 -5.47
CA GLN A 223 -19.45 -18.92 -6.57
C GLN A 223 -20.18 -17.65 -6.99
N ARG A 224 -19.73 -17.04 -8.09
CA ARG A 224 -20.35 -15.85 -8.66
C ARG A 224 -21.51 -16.26 -9.56
N ASN A 225 -22.64 -15.57 -9.42
CA ASN A 225 -23.63 -15.56 -10.49
C ASN A 225 -23.27 -14.43 -11.47
N MET A 226 -22.90 -14.80 -12.71
CA MET A 226 -22.51 -13.82 -13.74
C MET A 226 -23.63 -12.87 -14.14
N PHE A 227 -24.88 -13.20 -13.85
CA PHE A 227 -26.05 -12.37 -14.14
C PHE A 227 -26.41 -11.41 -13.00
N VAL A 228 -25.62 -11.40 -11.92
CA VAL A 228 -25.88 -10.62 -10.71
C VAL A 228 -24.79 -9.57 -10.55
N SER A 229 -25.17 -8.39 -10.02
CA SER A 229 -24.24 -7.28 -9.78
C SER A 229 -23.16 -7.66 -8.76
N PHE A 230 -22.02 -6.96 -8.77
CA PHE A 230 -20.91 -7.12 -7.83
C PHE A 230 -21.36 -7.03 -6.37
N LEU A 231 -22.10 -5.99 -5.98
CA LEU A 231 -22.59 -5.78 -4.62
C LEU A 231 -23.68 -6.77 -4.23
N GLN A 232 -24.54 -7.18 -5.17
CA GLN A 232 -25.52 -8.24 -4.93
C GLN A 232 -24.86 -9.59 -4.69
N ASN A 233 -23.81 -9.89 -5.47
CA ASN A 233 -22.95 -11.05 -5.26
C ASN A 233 -22.35 -11.03 -3.83
N MET A 234 -21.80 -9.90 -3.38
CA MET A 234 -21.28 -9.75 -2.02
C MET A 234 -22.31 -9.86 -0.90
N SER A 235 -23.57 -9.52 -1.18
CA SER A 235 -24.66 -9.60 -0.21
C SER A 235 -25.00 -11.05 0.16
N SER A 236 -24.79 -11.98 -0.78
CA SER A 236 -24.79 -13.39 -0.46
C SER A 236 -23.50 -13.70 0.30
N SER A 237 -23.60 -14.05 1.58
CA SER A 237 -22.53 -14.27 2.58
C SER A 237 -21.39 -15.24 2.20
N GLN A 238 -21.41 -15.74 0.97
CA GLN A 238 -20.52 -16.72 0.38
C GLN A 238 -19.38 -16.09 -0.45
N LEU A 239 -19.49 -14.81 -0.83
CA LEU A 239 -18.49 -14.14 -1.66
C LEU A 239 -17.61 -13.19 -0.83
N GLY A 240 -16.29 -13.29 -1.05
CA GLY A 240 -15.31 -12.34 -0.53
C GLY A 240 -14.70 -11.52 -1.67
N VAL A 241 -14.08 -10.40 -1.33
CA VAL A 241 -13.28 -9.58 -2.26
C VAL A 241 -11.83 -9.62 -1.85
N LYS A 242 -10.94 -9.70 -2.83
CA LYS A 242 -9.51 -9.50 -2.62
C LYS A 242 -8.95 -8.52 -3.65
N PRO A 243 -8.03 -7.63 -3.24
CA PRO A 243 -7.16 -6.97 -4.20
C PRO A 243 -6.32 -7.98 -4.97
N THR A 244 -6.03 -7.66 -6.22
CA THR A 244 -5.05 -8.40 -7.00
C THR A 244 -3.64 -7.99 -6.61
N LEU A 245 -2.65 -8.78 -7.03
CA LEU A 245 -1.25 -8.40 -6.88
C LEU A 245 -0.95 -7.03 -7.50
N LEU A 246 -1.49 -6.74 -8.69
CA LEU A 246 -1.31 -5.45 -9.36
C LEU A 246 -1.74 -4.29 -8.46
N ALA A 247 -2.85 -4.47 -7.75
CA ALA A 247 -3.40 -3.47 -6.85
C ALA A 247 -2.56 -3.29 -5.60
N ILE A 248 -1.95 -4.36 -5.08
CA ILE A 248 -0.99 -4.28 -3.98
C ILE A 248 0.28 -3.57 -4.41
N SER A 249 0.84 -3.92 -5.57
CA SER A 249 2.03 -3.28 -6.08
C SER A 249 1.79 -1.78 -6.28
N LEU A 250 0.65 -1.41 -6.87
CA LEU A 250 0.22 -0.01 -6.95
C LEU A 250 0.13 0.64 -5.56
N TYR A 251 -0.53 -0.02 -4.61
CA TYR A 251 -0.66 0.48 -3.23
C TYR A 251 0.70 0.74 -2.60
N VAL A 252 1.62 -0.23 -2.65
CA VAL A 252 2.97 -0.14 -2.05
C VAL A 252 3.77 0.99 -2.66
N LYS A 253 3.76 1.13 -4.00
CA LYS A 253 4.41 2.26 -4.69
C LYS A 253 3.78 3.58 -4.27
N CYS A 254 2.46 3.66 -4.15
CA CYS A 254 1.75 4.83 -3.66
C CYS A 254 1.95 5.14 -2.16
N GLN A 255 2.60 4.25 -1.39
CA GLN A 255 3.07 4.56 -0.04
C GLN A 255 4.47 5.18 -0.02
N GLY A 256 5.14 5.32 -1.18
CA GLY A 256 6.52 5.84 -1.24
C GLY A 256 7.60 4.77 -1.10
N SER A 257 7.19 3.50 -0.95
CA SER A 257 8.14 2.40 -0.78
C SER A 257 8.76 1.99 -2.12
N PRO A 258 10.09 1.88 -2.20
CA PRO A 258 10.77 1.30 -3.36
C PRO A 258 10.67 -0.22 -3.37
N HIS A 259 10.34 -0.84 -2.23
CA HIS A 259 10.40 -2.28 -2.02
C HIS A 259 9.27 -3.04 -2.74
N SER A 260 9.49 -4.34 -2.91
CA SER A 260 8.44 -5.27 -3.34
C SER A 260 7.33 -5.41 -2.30
N PRO A 261 6.13 -5.86 -2.69
CA PRO A 261 5.06 -6.18 -1.75
C PRO A 261 5.48 -7.09 -0.59
N TYR A 262 6.28 -8.13 -0.87
CA TYR A 262 6.80 -9.03 0.15
C TYR A 262 7.60 -8.27 1.23
N ASN A 263 8.57 -7.46 0.82
CA ASN A 263 9.43 -6.72 1.73
C ASN A 263 8.65 -5.62 2.48
N TYR A 264 7.73 -4.94 1.81
CA TYR A 264 6.88 -3.92 2.43
C TYR A 264 6.00 -4.50 3.54
N PHE A 265 5.39 -5.67 3.31
CA PHE A 265 4.51 -6.35 4.26
C PHE A 265 5.22 -7.40 5.12
N MET A 266 6.55 -7.39 5.21
CA MET A 266 7.31 -8.43 5.90
C MET A 266 6.88 -8.57 7.37
N LYS A 267 6.66 -7.44 8.07
CA LYS A 267 6.18 -7.45 9.46
C LYS A 267 4.78 -8.03 9.58
N ASP A 268 3.85 -7.62 8.72
CA ASP A 268 2.48 -8.16 8.69
C ASP A 268 2.49 -9.69 8.47
N LEU A 269 3.36 -10.18 7.58
CA LEU A 269 3.54 -11.60 7.33
C LEU A 269 4.08 -12.32 8.57
N GLN A 270 5.12 -11.78 9.22
CA GLN A 270 5.68 -12.33 10.46
C GLN A 270 4.60 -12.45 11.53
N SER A 271 3.88 -11.37 11.83
CA SER A 271 2.80 -11.36 12.82
C SER A 271 1.70 -12.36 12.49
N PHE A 272 1.31 -12.44 11.21
CA PHE A 272 0.28 -13.37 10.74
C PHE A 272 0.67 -14.82 11.03
N TYR A 273 1.85 -15.26 10.54
CA TYR A 273 2.28 -16.64 10.75
C TYR A 273 2.60 -16.94 12.21
N HIS A 274 3.20 -16.01 12.93
CA HIS A 274 3.54 -16.17 14.35
C HIS A 274 2.28 -16.42 15.19
N SER A 275 1.17 -15.76 14.86
CA SER A 275 -0.11 -15.94 15.55
C SER A 275 -0.65 -17.38 15.51
N PHE A 276 -0.32 -18.16 14.48
CA PHE A 276 -0.76 -19.56 14.33
C PHE A 276 0.12 -20.56 15.07
N ILE A 277 1.40 -20.25 15.25
CA ILE A 277 2.38 -21.23 15.78
C ILE A 277 2.83 -20.94 17.20
N LYS A 278 2.66 -19.73 17.72
CA LYS A 278 3.14 -19.34 19.06
C LYS A 278 2.67 -20.26 20.19
N GLU A 279 1.51 -20.92 20.03
CA GLU A 279 0.97 -21.86 21.02
C GLU A 279 1.67 -23.22 20.98
N VAL A 280 2.28 -23.56 19.85
CA VAL A 280 2.84 -24.88 19.55
C VAL A 280 4.37 -24.85 19.54
N ILE A 281 4.94 -23.76 19.01
CA ILE A 281 6.37 -23.58 18.76
C ILE A 281 6.83 -22.33 19.50
N LYS A 282 7.82 -22.49 20.38
CA LYS A 282 8.45 -21.36 21.08
C LYS A 282 9.51 -20.73 20.17
N ILE A 283 9.11 -19.75 19.39
CA ILE A 283 10.00 -18.92 18.57
C ILE A 283 9.62 -17.46 18.71
N GLU A 284 10.57 -16.56 18.47
CA GLU A 284 10.29 -15.13 18.44
C GLU A 284 9.57 -14.74 17.13
N GLU A 285 8.83 -13.62 17.15
CA GLU A 285 8.02 -13.18 16.01
C GLU A 285 8.88 -12.83 14.78
N ASN A 286 10.03 -12.18 15.00
CA ASN A 286 10.97 -11.80 13.94
C ASN A 286 11.63 -13.01 13.25
N GLU A 287 11.81 -14.11 13.95
CA GLU A 287 12.44 -15.35 13.44
C GLU A 287 11.44 -16.28 12.76
N THR A 288 10.14 -15.98 12.85
CA THR A 288 9.08 -16.87 12.38
C THR A 288 9.19 -17.21 10.89
N LEU A 289 9.45 -16.22 10.03
CA LEU A 289 9.55 -16.47 8.59
C LEU A 289 10.80 -17.27 8.21
N GLU A 290 11.92 -17.04 8.91
CA GLU A 290 13.16 -17.79 8.69
C GLU A 290 13.02 -19.25 9.10
N PHE A 291 12.42 -19.50 10.27
CA PHE A 291 12.06 -20.84 10.73
C PHE A 291 11.19 -21.58 9.69
N LEU A 292 10.18 -20.91 9.14
CA LEU A 292 9.31 -21.51 8.12
C LEU A 292 10.07 -21.82 6.84
N ASP A 293 10.96 -20.95 6.37
CA ASP A 293 11.80 -21.26 5.20
C ASP A 293 12.63 -22.53 5.45
N GLN A 294 13.32 -22.60 6.60
CA GLN A 294 14.15 -23.76 6.95
C GLN A 294 13.35 -25.08 7.00
N GLU A 295 12.18 -25.08 7.64
CA GLU A 295 11.31 -26.26 7.73
C GLU A 295 10.76 -26.66 6.34
N VAL A 296 10.38 -25.68 5.52
CA VAL A 296 9.92 -25.92 4.14
C VAL A 296 11.03 -26.52 3.28
N GLN A 297 12.25 -25.97 3.33
CA GLN A 297 13.40 -26.50 2.57
C GLN A 297 13.74 -27.92 3.00
N TYR A 298 13.67 -28.21 4.30
CA TYR A 298 13.90 -29.54 4.82
C TYR A 298 12.80 -30.52 4.37
N ALA A 299 11.53 -30.12 4.42
CA ALA A 299 10.39 -30.95 4.02
C ALA A 299 10.38 -31.28 2.52
N LYS A 300 10.81 -30.35 1.66
CA LYS A 300 10.87 -30.53 0.19
C LYS A 300 11.70 -31.73 -0.25
N GLN A 301 12.70 -32.12 0.54
CA GLN A 301 13.52 -33.31 0.28
C GLN A 301 12.70 -34.60 0.28
N PHE A 302 11.50 -34.58 0.86
CA PHE A 302 10.63 -35.75 1.07
C PHE A 302 9.30 -35.67 0.31
N ASP A 303 9.05 -34.61 -0.47
CA ASP A 303 7.74 -34.37 -1.08
C ASP A 303 7.35 -35.44 -2.12
N GLY A 304 8.34 -36.00 -2.82
CA GLY A 304 8.12 -37.03 -3.85
C GLY A 304 7.57 -38.35 -3.30
N ASP A 305 7.84 -38.65 -2.01
CA ASP A 305 7.43 -39.90 -1.37
C ASP A 305 6.09 -39.79 -0.64
N LEU A 306 5.59 -38.57 -0.44
CA LEU A 306 4.44 -38.29 0.41
C LEU A 306 3.10 -38.53 -0.32
N VAL A 307 2.23 -39.30 0.31
CA VAL A 307 0.82 -39.45 -0.04
C VAL A 307 0.00 -38.86 1.09
N TYR A 308 -0.50 -37.64 0.89
CA TYR A 308 -1.25 -36.91 1.91
C TYR A 308 -2.76 -37.14 1.77
N ASN A 309 -3.43 -37.53 2.86
CA ASN A 309 -4.89 -37.59 2.93
C ASN A 309 -5.39 -37.13 4.31
N GLN A 310 -5.68 -35.84 4.44
CA GLN A 310 -6.29 -35.16 5.61
C GLN A 310 -5.59 -35.43 6.96
N LYS A 311 -5.82 -36.61 7.56
CA LYS A 311 -5.23 -37.07 8.83
C LYS A 311 -4.30 -38.26 8.66
N LYS A 312 -3.92 -38.58 7.42
CA LYS A 312 -2.99 -39.66 7.08
C LYS A 312 -1.81 -39.10 6.31
N LEU A 313 -0.60 -39.42 6.78
CA LEU A 313 0.66 -39.18 6.09
C LEU A 313 1.19 -40.54 5.62
N GLY A 314 1.00 -40.82 4.34
CA GLY A 314 1.52 -42.02 3.69
C GLY A 314 2.89 -41.77 3.07
N PHE A 315 3.79 -42.74 3.11
CA PHE A 315 5.10 -42.68 2.44
C PHE A 315 5.29 -43.90 1.54
N LYS A 316 5.80 -43.66 0.33
CA LYS A 316 6.07 -44.73 -0.65
C LYS A 316 7.40 -45.43 -0.39
N ASP A 317 8.42 -44.69 0.04
CA ASP A 317 9.75 -45.24 0.30
C ASP A 317 9.76 -46.09 1.59
N PRO A 318 10.06 -47.40 1.51
CA PRO A 318 10.17 -48.27 2.68
C PRO A 318 11.27 -47.86 3.68
N SER A 319 12.25 -47.03 3.27
CA SER A 319 13.34 -46.57 4.14
C SER A 319 12.84 -45.87 5.41
N TRP A 320 11.65 -45.27 5.35
CA TRP A 320 10.98 -44.63 6.49
C TRP A 320 10.71 -45.59 7.67
N ARG A 321 10.66 -46.91 7.43
CA ARG A 321 10.50 -47.93 8.48
C ARG A 321 11.77 -48.14 9.31
N THR A 322 12.93 -47.77 8.77
CA THR A 322 14.23 -47.96 9.43
C THR A 322 14.70 -46.75 10.22
N LEU A 323 13.97 -45.63 10.14
CA LEU A 323 14.30 -44.40 10.86
C LEU A 323 14.07 -44.58 12.36
N THR A 324 14.91 -43.93 13.15
CA THR A 324 14.67 -43.80 14.59
C THR A 324 13.44 -42.93 14.87
N VAL A 325 12.84 -43.08 16.06
CA VAL A 325 11.68 -42.27 16.47
C VAL A 325 11.99 -40.76 16.40
N ASP A 326 13.21 -40.37 16.76
CA ASP A 326 13.65 -38.97 16.74
C ASP A 326 13.79 -38.42 15.32
N GLU A 327 14.41 -39.19 14.41
CA GLU A 327 14.52 -38.81 13.00
C GLU A 327 13.15 -38.70 12.33
N LEU A 328 12.28 -39.67 12.61
CA LEU A 328 10.92 -39.69 12.09
C LEU A 328 10.13 -38.49 12.61
N THR A 329 10.21 -38.21 13.93
CA THR A 329 9.58 -37.04 14.55
C THR A 329 10.06 -35.74 13.91
N LYS A 330 11.37 -35.58 13.71
CA LYS A 330 11.96 -34.39 13.07
C LYS A 330 11.43 -34.19 11.65
N ARG A 331 11.46 -35.23 10.81
CA ARG A 331 10.97 -35.15 9.42
C ARG A 331 9.47 -34.86 9.36
N LEU A 332 8.68 -35.51 10.23
CA LEU A 332 7.23 -35.32 10.26
C LEU A 332 6.83 -33.92 10.72
N ARG A 333 7.56 -33.30 11.65
CA ARG A 333 7.33 -31.89 12.05
C ARG A 333 7.45 -30.96 10.85
N ALA A 334 8.54 -31.08 10.09
CA ALA A 334 8.75 -30.26 8.89
C ALA A 334 7.67 -30.49 7.83
N ILE A 335 7.28 -31.75 7.60
CA ILE A 335 6.21 -32.09 6.63
C ILE A 335 4.87 -31.51 7.05
N VAL A 336 4.52 -31.56 8.35
CA VAL A 336 3.25 -31.02 8.84
C VAL A 336 3.24 -29.50 8.75
N VAL A 337 4.36 -28.81 9.05
CA VAL A 337 4.50 -27.36 8.80
C VAL A 337 4.31 -27.04 7.32
N PHE A 338 4.94 -27.82 6.43
CA PHE A 338 4.88 -27.62 4.99
C PHE A 338 3.49 -27.87 4.39
N LYS A 339 2.82 -28.97 4.76
CA LYS A 339 1.54 -29.39 4.15
C LYS A 339 0.29 -28.92 4.87
N ASN A 340 0.37 -28.72 6.19
CA ASN A 340 -0.81 -28.50 7.02
C ASN A 340 -0.53 -27.56 8.20
N PHE A 341 0.11 -26.43 7.89
CA PHE A 341 0.48 -25.39 8.85
C PHE A 341 -0.65 -24.95 9.81
N THR A 342 -1.90 -24.96 9.37
CA THR A 342 -3.05 -24.55 10.20
C THR A 342 -3.54 -25.62 11.18
N LYS A 343 -3.00 -26.85 11.11
CA LYS A 343 -3.44 -28.00 11.90
C LYS A 343 -2.26 -28.72 12.57
N LEU A 344 -1.35 -27.96 13.16
CA LEU A 344 -0.21 -28.53 13.89
C LEU A 344 -0.64 -29.38 15.09
N ASN A 345 -1.79 -29.05 15.71
CA ASN A 345 -2.34 -29.76 16.86
C ASN A 345 -3.09 -31.06 16.51
N ASP A 346 -3.32 -31.34 15.22
CA ASP A 346 -3.99 -32.57 14.81
C ASP A 346 -3.07 -33.78 14.96
N SER A 347 -3.65 -34.94 15.25
CA SER A 347 -2.95 -36.23 15.20
C SER A 347 -3.08 -36.85 13.82
N TYR A 348 -1.95 -37.33 13.30
CA TYR A 348 -1.81 -37.93 11.98
C TYR A 348 -1.46 -39.41 12.11
N VAL A 349 -2.10 -40.26 11.32
CA VAL A 349 -1.69 -41.67 11.17
C VAL A 349 -0.57 -41.74 10.14
N ILE A 350 0.52 -42.42 10.51
CA ILE A 350 1.69 -42.58 9.63
C ILE A 350 1.64 -43.97 8.99
N GLU A 351 1.57 -43.99 7.66
CA GLU A 351 1.55 -45.23 6.88
C GLU A 351 2.78 -45.27 5.97
N VAL A 352 3.50 -46.39 5.91
CA VAL A 352 4.60 -46.59 4.95
C VAL A 352 4.32 -47.85 4.16
N ASP A 353 4.15 -47.71 2.84
CA ASP A 353 3.74 -48.79 1.95
C ASP A 353 2.52 -49.56 2.53
N LYS A 354 1.46 -48.81 2.85
CA LYS A 354 0.18 -49.29 3.43
C LYS A 354 0.28 -49.97 4.80
N VAL A 355 1.45 -49.97 5.44
CA VAL A 355 1.62 -50.46 6.80
C VAL A 355 1.56 -49.29 7.78
N ASN A 356 0.65 -49.36 8.74
CA ASN A 356 0.52 -48.35 9.79
C ASN A 356 1.68 -48.48 10.79
N LEU A 357 2.54 -47.46 10.82
CA LEU A 357 3.66 -47.41 11.76
C LEU A 357 3.27 -46.86 13.13
N GLY A 358 2.24 -46.00 13.19
CA GLY A 358 1.89 -45.31 14.42
C GLY A 358 1.14 -44.00 14.19
N THR A 359 1.16 -43.15 15.20
CA THR A 359 0.54 -41.83 15.18
C THR A 359 1.56 -40.74 15.47
N PHE A 360 1.35 -39.56 14.89
CA PHE A 360 2.20 -38.39 15.05
C PHE A 360 1.35 -37.19 15.46
N ASN A 361 1.82 -36.44 16.45
CA ASN A 361 1.32 -35.11 16.78
C ASN A 361 2.52 -34.18 16.88
N TYR A 362 2.38 -32.92 16.46
CA TYR A 362 3.52 -32.00 16.40
C TYR A 362 4.20 -31.82 17.78
N LEU A 363 3.39 -31.69 18.83
CA LEU A 363 3.85 -31.50 20.22
C LEU A 363 4.44 -32.80 20.78
N ASP A 364 3.68 -33.89 20.71
CA ASP A 364 4.05 -35.17 21.33
C ASP A 364 5.12 -35.96 20.55
N GLY A 365 5.34 -35.63 19.28
CA GLY A 365 6.17 -36.40 18.37
C GLY A 365 5.50 -37.67 17.86
N PHE A 366 6.30 -38.60 17.33
CA PHE A 366 5.84 -39.88 16.82
C PHE A 366 5.71 -40.94 17.91
N LYS A 367 4.61 -41.70 17.89
CA LYS A 367 4.31 -42.83 18.78
C LYS A 367 4.06 -44.08 17.93
N SER A 368 4.93 -45.08 18.06
CA SER A 368 4.76 -46.37 17.37
C SER A 368 3.54 -47.13 17.92
N ASN A 369 2.88 -47.91 17.06
CA ASN A 369 1.83 -48.84 17.49
C ASN A 369 2.39 -50.05 18.24
#